data_AF-A0AAN8FNQ7-F1
#
_entry.id   AF-A0AAN8FNQ7-F1
#
_cell.length_a   1.000
_cell.length_b   1.000
_cell.length_c   1.000
_cell.angle_alpha   90.00
_cell.angle_beta   90.00
_cell.angle_gamma   90.00
#
_symmetry.space_group_name_H-M   'P 1'
#
loop_
_entity.id
_entity.type
_entity.pdbx_description
1 polymer ?
#
loop_
_entity_poly.entity_id
_entity_poly.type
_entity_poly.pdbx_seq_one_letter_code
_entity_poly.pdbx_strand_id
1 'polypeptide(L)'
;MIPASLLISAINFGLTLCGIASLCLTCSIFDFIVMREMYYTVPDTKILIPTEASWWFYGTSVLCVVLSTVTALASTGSKAIQRFAENYPQIFCFFHGGFLCASSILCAFCTFLAMQMSEGVGKYAFHAHPKQFQEASHWYYARLRASAVRFLLYRI
;
A
#
# COMPACT_ATOMS: atom_id res chain seq x y z
N MET A 1 -23.17 23.72 6.55
CA MET A 1 -22.87 22.34 7.01
C MET A 1 -22.54 21.51 5.78
N ILE A 2 -21.41 20.81 5.76
CA ILE A 2 -21.08 19.88 4.66
C ILE A 2 -21.99 18.65 4.82
N PRO A 3 -22.71 18.21 3.78
CA PRO A 3 -23.51 17.00 3.86
C PRO A 3 -22.62 15.79 4.13
N ALA A 4 -23.00 14.93 5.06
CA ALA A 4 -22.22 13.73 5.42
C ALA A 4 -21.92 12.84 4.20
N SER A 5 -22.85 12.75 3.24
CA SER A 5 -22.66 12.02 1.98
C SER A 5 -21.54 12.58 1.11
N LEU A 6 -21.37 13.90 1.07
CA LEU A 6 -20.32 14.57 0.30
C LEU A 6 -18.94 14.32 0.95
N LEU A 7 -18.89 14.36 2.28
CA LEU A 7 -17.67 14.06 3.04
C LEU A 7 -17.24 12.60 2.85
N ILE A 8 -18.16 11.64 2.96
CA ILE A 8 -17.90 10.22 2.74
C ILE A 8 -17.43 9.97 1.30
N SER A 9 -18.07 10.60 0.31
CA SER A 9 -17.66 10.48 -1.10
C SER A 9 -16.25 11.02 -1.34
N ALA A 10 -15.91 12.19 -0.77
CA ALA A 10 -14.59 12.77 -0.88
C ALA A 10 -13.50 11.90 -0.23
N ILE A 11 -13.79 11.31 0.94
CA ILE A 11 -12.89 10.37 1.62
C ILE A 11 -12.66 9.13 0.77
N ASN A 12 -13.73 8.51 0.25
CA ASN A 12 -13.63 7.32 -0.59
C ASN A 12 -12.83 7.58 -1.87
N PHE A 13 -13.00 8.75 -2.48
CA PHE A 13 -12.23 9.15 -3.65
C PHE A 13 -10.74 9.36 -3.30
N GLY A 14 -10.45 10.05 -2.21
CA GLY A 14 -9.09 10.24 -1.71
C GLY A 14 -8.39 8.91 -1.39
N LEU A 15 -9.10 7.99 -0.73
CA LEU A 15 -8.62 6.63 -0.47
C LEU A 15 -8.34 5.90 -1.78
N THR A 16 -9.22 5.98 -2.77
CA THR A 16 -9.00 5.33 -4.08
C THR A 16 -7.73 5.84 -4.76
N LEU A 17 -7.50 7.16 -4.77
CA LEU A 17 -6.27 7.76 -5.31
C LEU A 17 -5.02 7.32 -4.54
N CYS A 18 -5.10 7.25 -3.21
CA CYS A 18 -4.01 6.74 -2.37
C CYS A 18 -3.62 5.31 -2.74
N GLY A 19 -4.57 4.48 -3.16
CA GLY A 19 -4.38 3.07 -3.51
C GLY A 19 -3.72 2.88 -4.83
N ILE A 20 -4.18 3.62 -5.84
CA ILE A 20 -3.54 3.67 -7.14
C ILE A 20 -2.09 4.10 -6.96
N ALA A 21 -1.86 5.17 -6.20
CA ALA A 21 -0.51 5.65 -5.93
C ALA A 21 0.33 4.64 -5.13
N SER A 22 -0.25 3.89 -4.18
CA SER A 22 0.41 2.80 -3.46
C SER A 22 0.80 1.65 -4.40
N LEU A 23 -0.08 1.30 -5.34
CA LEU A 23 0.17 0.29 -6.35
C LEU A 23 1.33 0.72 -7.27
N CYS A 24 1.28 1.96 -7.79
CA CYS A 24 2.36 2.50 -8.62
C CYS A 24 3.70 2.56 -7.88
N LEU A 25 3.69 2.92 -6.59
CA LEU A 25 4.90 2.98 -5.77
C LEU A 25 5.46 1.56 -5.51
N THR A 26 4.59 0.60 -5.22
CA THR A 26 4.95 -0.82 -5.12
C THR A 26 5.55 -1.33 -6.42
N CYS A 27 4.92 -1.04 -7.56
CA CYS A 27 5.49 -1.33 -8.88
C CYS A 27 6.89 -0.73 -9.01
N SER A 28 7.05 0.56 -8.72
CA SER A 28 8.35 1.23 -8.84
C SER A 28 9.42 0.57 -7.98
N ILE A 29 9.12 0.16 -6.74
CA ILE A 29 10.09 -0.49 -5.85
C ILE A 29 10.50 -1.86 -6.39
N PHE A 30 9.53 -2.70 -6.76
CA PHE A 30 9.82 -4.10 -7.07
C PHE A 30 10.15 -4.37 -8.55
N ASP A 31 9.73 -3.51 -9.48
CA ASP A 31 10.07 -3.61 -10.90
C ASP A 31 11.59 -3.51 -11.10
N PHE A 32 12.24 -2.54 -10.46
CA PHE A 32 13.69 -2.40 -10.51
C PHE A 32 14.46 -3.51 -9.79
N ILE A 33 13.92 -4.07 -8.70
CA ILE A 33 14.58 -5.16 -7.96
C ILE A 33 14.51 -6.46 -8.76
N VAL A 34 13.34 -6.78 -9.32
CA VAL A 34 13.13 -8.00 -10.10
C VAL A 34 13.89 -7.95 -11.42
N MET A 35 13.92 -6.80 -12.11
CA MET A 35 14.57 -6.68 -13.42
C MET A 35 16.10 -6.62 -13.35
N ARG A 36 16.68 -6.34 -12.18
CA ARG A 36 18.12 -6.12 -12.06
C ARG A 36 18.82 -6.93 -10.96
N GLU A 37 18.09 -7.69 -10.15
CA GLU A 37 18.62 -8.51 -9.04
C GLU A 37 19.55 -7.74 -8.09
N MET A 38 19.40 -6.41 -7.99
CA MET A 38 20.53 -5.52 -7.64
C MET A 38 20.57 -5.05 -6.17
N TYR A 39 19.68 -5.50 -5.29
CA TYR A 39 19.54 -4.92 -3.94
C TYR A 39 20.18 -5.73 -2.81
N TYR A 40 21.47 -6.01 -2.99
CA TYR A 40 22.34 -6.58 -1.98
C TYR A 40 23.42 -5.59 -1.54
N THR A 41 23.96 -5.76 -0.33
CA THR A 41 25.10 -4.97 0.13
C THR A 41 26.35 -5.33 -0.66
N VAL A 42 27.21 -4.35 -0.94
CA VAL A 42 28.59 -4.61 -1.40
C VAL A 42 29.51 -4.32 -0.22
N PRO A 43 30.44 -5.21 0.17
CA PRO A 43 30.82 -6.49 -0.47
C PRO A 43 30.05 -7.73 0.02
N ASP A 44 29.32 -7.66 1.14
CA ASP A 44 28.81 -8.86 1.83
C ASP A 44 27.60 -9.55 1.16
N THR A 45 27.09 -9.03 0.05
CA THR A 45 25.94 -9.55 -0.72
C THR A 45 24.66 -9.78 0.08
N LYS A 46 24.49 -9.09 1.21
CA LYS A 46 23.31 -9.23 2.06
C LYS A 46 22.12 -8.57 1.40
N ILE A 47 21.04 -9.32 1.18
CA ILE A 47 19.78 -8.81 0.62
C ILE A 47 19.20 -7.74 1.56
N LEU A 48 18.99 -6.53 1.03
CA LEU A 48 18.41 -5.41 1.78
C LEU A 48 16.89 -5.33 1.63
N ILE A 49 16.37 -5.77 0.48
CA ILE A 49 14.95 -5.82 0.17
C ILE A 49 14.63 -7.21 -0.36
N PRO A 50 13.99 -8.09 0.42
CA PRO A 50 13.63 -9.42 -0.05
C PRO A 50 12.56 -9.32 -1.14
N THR A 51 12.74 -10.09 -2.22
CA THR A 51 11.77 -10.16 -3.34
C THR A 51 10.42 -10.71 -2.89
N GLU A 52 10.39 -11.55 -1.87
CA GLU A 52 9.16 -12.09 -1.27
C GLU A 52 8.25 -11.00 -0.66
N ALA A 53 8.81 -9.86 -0.25
CA ALA A 53 8.02 -8.72 0.23
C ALA A 53 7.11 -8.13 -0.87
N SER A 54 7.42 -8.38 -2.15
CA SER A 54 6.61 -7.90 -3.27
C SER A 54 5.18 -8.42 -3.20
N TRP A 55 4.98 -9.72 -2.91
CA TRP A 55 3.66 -10.32 -2.80
C TRP A 55 2.79 -9.64 -1.75
N TRP A 56 3.38 -9.31 -0.60
CA TRP A 56 2.69 -8.61 0.47
C TRP A 56 2.30 -7.19 0.08
N PHE A 57 3.22 -6.43 -0.53
CA PHE A 57 2.95 -5.04 -0.92
C PHE A 57 1.94 -4.95 -2.07
N TYR A 58 2.07 -5.81 -3.09
CA TYR A 58 1.15 -5.87 -4.22
C TYR A 58 -0.23 -6.34 -3.76
N GLY A 59 -0.30 -7.46 -3.02
CA GLY A 59 -1.55 -8.01 -2.53
C GLY A 59 -2.30 -7.01 -1.66
N THR A 60 -1.60 -6.34 -0.73
CA THR A 60 -2.19 -5.32 0.14
C THR A 60 -2.65 -4.10 -0.64
N SER A 61 -1.85 -3.60 -1.59
CA SER A 61 -2.23 -2.44 -2.42
C SER A 61 -3.45 -2.74 -3.28
N VAL A 62 -3.52 -3.93 -3.91
CA VAL A 62 -4.68 -4.37 -4.69
C VAL A 62 -5.92 -4.50 -3.81
N LEU A 63 -5.80 -5.12 -2.63
CA LEU A 63 -6.90 -5.24 -1.68
C LEU A 63 -7.44 -3.85 -1.28
N CYS A 64 -6.55 -2.90 -0.97
CA CYS A 64 -6.93 -1.53 -0.62
C CYS A 64 -7.67 -0.83 -1.77
N VAL A 65 -7.21 -0.99 -3.01
CA VAL A 65 -7.88 -0.43 -4.20
C VAL A 65 -9.25 -1.05 -4.41
N VAL A 66 -9.35 -2.39 -4.32
CA VAL A 66 -10.63 -3.11 -4.48
C VAL A 66 -11.62 -2.66 -3.42
N LEU A 67 -11.21 -2.59 -2.15
CA LEU A 67 -12.10 -2.14 -1.07
C LEU A 67 -12.52 -0.69 -1.25
N SER A 68 -11.60 0.21 -1.59
CA SER A 68 -11.93 1.62 -1.86
C SER A 68 -12.92 1.75 -3.02
N THR A 69 -12.74 0.96 -4.08
CA THR A 69 -13.60 0.96 -5.26
C THR A 69 -14.98 0.38 -4.95
N VAL A 70 -15.06 -0.73 -4.20
CA VAL A 70 -16.34 -1.34 -3.79
C VAL A 70 -17.11 -0.39 -2.89
N THR A 71 -16.45 0.29 -1.93
CA THR A 71 -17.09 1.28 -1.07
C THR A 71 -17.60 2.49 -1.86
N ALA A 72 -16.80 2.98 -2.82
CA ALA A 72 -17.23 4.04 -3.72
C ALA A 72 -18.44 3.60 -4.57
N LEU A 73 -18.39 2.41 -5.17
CA LEU A 73 -19.48 1.84 -5.96
C LEU A 73 -20.72 1.55 -5.11
N ALA A 74 -20.61 1.18 -3.84
CA ALA A 74 -21.78 1.02 -2.98
C ALA A 74 -22.52 2.36 -2.77
N SER A 75 -21.77 3.47 -2.72
CA SER A 75 -22.33 4.81 -2.54
C SER A 75 -22.98 5.41 -3.80
N THR A 76 -22.57 4.99 -5.00
CA THR A 76 -23.04 5.53 -6.29
C THR A 76 -23.53 4.46 -7.28
N GLY A 77 -23.67 3.22 -6.84
CA GLY A 77 -23.79 2.05 -7.72
C GLY A 77 -25.19 1.74 -8.22
N SER A 78 -25.22 0.74 -9.10
CA SER A 78 -26.44 0.16 -9.66
C SER A 78 -27.46 -0.17 -8.57
N LYS A 79 -28.76 0.08 -8.87
CA LYS A 79 -29.90 -0.27 -8.02
C LYS A 79 -29.88 -1.74 -7.55
N ALA A 80 -29.22 -2.64 -8.27
CA ALA A 80 -29.08 -4.03 -7.87
C ALA A 80 -28.20 -4.23 -6.62
N ILE A 81 -27.09 -3.50 -6.52
CA ILE A 81 -26.17 -3.57 -5.36
C ILE A 81 -26.84 -2.93 -4.14
N GLN A 82 -27.51 -1.80 -4.34
CA GLN A 82 -28.29 -1.13 -3.28
C GLN A 82 -29.39 -2.06 -2.75
N ARG A 83 -30.19 -2.67 -3.63
CA ARG A 83 -31.21 -3.65 -3.23
C ARG A 83 -30.62 -4.85 -2.50
N PHE A 84 -29.46 -5.35 -2.91
CA PHE A 84 -28.80 -6.45 -2.20
C PHE A 84 -28.38 -6.03 -0.78
N ALA A 85 -27.77 -4.85 -0.64
CA ALA A 85 -27.35 -4.32 0.66
C ALA A 85 -28.56 -4.04 1.58
N GLU A 86 -29.68 -3.55 1.02
CA GLU A 86 -30.94 -3.33 1.74
C GLU A 86 -31.61 -4.65 2.18
N ASN A 87 -31.58 -5.68 1.31
CA ASN A 87 -32.21 -6.97 1.60
C ASN A 87 -31.37 -7.86 2.53
N TYR A 88 -30.04 -7.71 2.53
CA TYR A 88 -29.11 -8.53 3.32
C TYR A 88 -28.07 -7.69 4.08
N PRO A 89 -28.48 -6.74 4.93
CA PRO A 89 -27.58 -5.78 5.55
C PRO A 89 -26.56 -6.45 6.49
N GLN A 90 -26.95 -7.50 7.21
CA GLN A 90 -26.06 -8.23 8.11
C GLN A 90 -24.92 -8.93 7.36
N ILE A 91 -25.24 -9.57 6.23
CA ILE A 91 -24.26 -10.27 5.39
C ILE A 91 -23.29 -9.26 4.79
N PHE A 92 -23.81 -8.15 4.26
CA PHE A 92 -22.99 -7.08 3.70
C PHE A 92 -22.05 -6.50 4.75
N CYS A 93 -22.55 -6.15 5.95
CA CYS A 93 -21.74 -5.63 7.05
C CYS A 93 -20.69 -6.64 7.53
N PHE A 94 -21.02 -7.93 7.61
CA PHE A 94 -20.08 -8.96 8.03
C PHE A 94 -18.91 -9.08 7.07
N PHE A 95 -19.17 -9.19 5.77
CA PHE A 95 -18.10 -9.25 4.77
C PHE A 95 -17.32 -7.95 4.70
N HIS A 96 -17.99 -6.81 4.63
CA HIS A 96 -17.33 -5.51 4.54
C HIS A 96 -16.43 -5.24 5.75
N GLY A 97 -16.93 -5.47 6.97
CA GLY A 97 -16.16 -5.34 8.20
C GLY A 97 -15.01 -6.34 8.28
N GLY A 98 -15.24 -7.59 7.87
CA GLY A 98 -14.20 -8.62 7.80
C GLY A 98 -13.05 -8.23 6.87
N PHE A 99 -13.37 -7.76 5.66
CA PHE A 99 -12.37 -7.31 4.69
C PHE A 99 -11.64 -6.04 5.15
N LEU A 100 -12.33 -5.09 5.77
CA LEU A 100 -11.71 -3.90 6.36
C LEU A 100 -10.72 -4.27 7.47
N CYS A 101 -11.10 -5.20 8.35
CA CYS A 101 -10.22 -5.69 9.41
C CYS A 101 -8.97 -6.37 8.83
N ALA A 102 -9.16 -7.30 7.88
CA ALA A 102 -8.06 -7.96 7.19
C ALA A 102 -7.13 -6.96 6.49
N SER A 103 -7.70 -5.97 5.80
CA SER A 103 -6.95 -4.90 5.14
C SER A 103 -6.16 -4.05 6.14
N SER A 104 -6.74 -3.71 7.30
CA SER A 104 -6.06 -2.93 8.33
C SER A 104 -4.85 -3.67 8.92
N ILE A 105 -4.99 -4.98 9.17
CA ILE A 105 -3.91 -5.84 9.64
C ILE A 105 -2.79 -5.92 8.59
N LEU A 106 -3.15 -6.17 7.33
CA LEU A 106 -2.18 -6.24 6.23
C LEU A 106 -1.47 -4.91 5.98
N CYS A 107 -2.19 -3.78 6.07
CA CYS A 107 -1.60 -2.44 6.00
C CYS A 107 -0.62 -2.19 7.16
N ALA A 108 -0.97 -2.59 8.38
CA ALA A 108 -0.05 -2.47 9.52
C ALA A 108 1.21 -3.32 9.31
N PHE A 109 1.04 -4.55 8.83
CA PHE A 109 2.15 -5.44 8.50
C PHE A 109 3.04 -4.86 7.38
N CYS A 110 2.47 -4.37 6.29
CA CYS A 110 3.24 -3.74 5.21
C CYS A 110 3.91 -2.44 5.64
N THR A 111 3.29 -1.67 6.54
CA THR A 111 3.91 -0.49 7.17
C THR A 111 5.16 -0.89 7.94
N PHE A 112 5.05 -1.93 8.77
CA PHE A 112 6.17 -2.47 9.53
C PHE A 112 7.30 -2.96 8.64
N LEU A 113 6.99 -3.77 7.62
CA LEU A 113 7.98 -4.24 6.65
C LEU A 113 8.66 -3.09 5.91
N ALA A 114 7.89 -2.12 5.42
CA ALA A 114 8.42 -0.94 4.74
C ALA A 114 9.39 -0.15 5.63
N MET A 115 9.04 0.03 6.91
CA MET A 115 9.89 0.70 7.89
C MET A 115 11.17 -0.08 8.16
N GLN A 116 11.09 -1.39 8.41
CA GLN A 116 12.27 -2.22 8.64
C GLN A 116 13.23 -2.23 7.44
N MET A 117 12.70 -2.43 6.23
CA MET A 117 13.51 -2.40 5.00
C MET A 117 14.13 -1.02 4.78
N SER A 118 13.38 0.06 5.04
CA SER A 118 13.92 1.42 4.92
C SER A 118 15.05 1.67 5.91
N GLU A 119 15.01 1.12 7.13
CA GLU A 119 16.09 1.26 8.09
C GLU A 119 17.35 0.51 7.63
N GLY A 120 17.17 -0.69 7.07
CA GLY A 120 18.25 -1.46 6.46
C GLY A 120 18.94 -0.71 5.32
N VAL A 121 18.15 -0.16 4.39
CA VAL A 121 18.65 0.61 3.24
C VAL A 121 19.20 1.98 3.64
N GLY A 122 18.60 2.62 4.66
CA GLY A 122 18.96 3.98 5.10
C GLY A 122 20.40 4.12 5.58
N LYS A 123 21.00 3.03 6.09
CA LYS A 123 22.43 2.99 6.45
C LYS A 123 23.35 3.28 5.27
N TYR A 124 22.92 2.94 4.06
CA TYR A 124 23.68 3.11 2.82
C TYR A 124 23.27 4.36 2.02
N ALA A 125 22.12 4.96 2.35
CA ALA A 125 21.59 6.12 1.63
C ALA A 125 22.43 7.40 1.79
N PHE A 126 23.20 7.54 2.88
CA PHE A 126 23.88 8.79 3.21
C PHE A 126 25.41 8.71 3.19
N HIS A 127 25.99 7.51 3.33
CA HIS A 127 27.43 7.35 3.53
C HIS A 127 28.04 6.17 2.76
N ALA A 128 27.35 5.60 1.76
CA ALA A 128 27.90 4.46 1.03
C ALA A 128 28.81 4.86 -0.14
N HIS A 129 29.77 3.98 -0.45
CA HIS A 129 30.54 4.01 -1.68
C HIS A 129 30.30 2.72 -2.47
N PRO A 130 30.28 2.76 -3.81
CA PRO A 130 30.40 3.93 -4.68
C PRO A 130 29.15 4.83 -4.67
N LYS A 131 29.27 6.08 -5.15
CA LYS A 131 28.18 7.08 -5.12
C LYS A 131 26.91 6.59 -5.83
N GLN A 132 27.04 5.78 -6.87
CA GLN A 132 25.90 5.17 -7.57
C GLN A 132 25.06 4.27 -6.64
N PHE A 133 25.71 3.50 -5.77
CA PHE A 133 25.03 2.65 -4.78
C PHE A 133 24.38 3.47 -3.67
N GLN A 134 25.00 4.59 -3.28
CA GLN A 134 24.42 5.55 -2.34
C GLN A 134 23.15 6.20 -2.92
N GLU A 135 23.21 6.70 -4.15
CA GLU A 135 22.08 7.34 -4.83
C GLU A 135 20.91 6.36 -5.02
N ALA A 136 21.20 5.12 -5.41
CA ALA A 136 20.21 4.05 -5.43
C ALA A 136 19.63 3.84 -4.03
N SER A 137 20.47 3.70 -3.00
CA SER A 137 20.01 3.45 -1.63
C SER A 137 19.11 4.57 -1.12
N HIS A 138 19.44 5.82 -1.42
CA HIS A 138 18.59 6.96 -1.12
C HIS A 138 17.23 6.90 -1.86
N TRP A 139 17.24 6.53 -3.14
CA TRP A 139 16.03 6.37 -3.96
C TRP A 139 15.07 5.32 -3.39
N TYR A 140 15.59 4.19 -2.91
CA TYR A 140 14.80 3.13 -2.26
C TYR A 140 14.35 3.52 -0.86
N TYR A 141 15.23 4.14 -0.07
CA TYR A 141 14.91 4.64 1.26
C TYR A 141 13.67 5.56 1.23
N ALA A 142 13.67 6.55 0.34
CA ALA A 142 12.57 7.50 0.21
C ALA A 142 11.26 6.81 -0.17
N ARG A 143 11.29 5.84 -1.10
CA ARG A 143 10.10 5.13 -1.55
C ARG A 143 9.54 4.17 -0.51
N LEU A 144 10.41 3.44 0.19
CA LEU A 144 9.98 2.57 1.30
C LEU A 144 9.31 3.38 2.41
N ARG A 145 9.86 4.55 2.77
CA ARG A 145 9.24 5.47 3.73
C ARG A 145 7.90 6.01 3.22
N ALA A 146 7.82 6.38 1.95
CA ALA A 146 6.56 6.81 1.34
C ALA A 146 5.50 5.69 1.32
N SER A 147 5.89 4.44 1.05
CA SER A 147 5.00 3.27 1.14
C SER A 147 4.49 3.06 2.56
N ALA A 148 5.35 3.17 3.58
CA ALA A 148 4.94 3.05 4.98
C ALA A 148 3.86 4.07 5.35
N VAL A 149 4.05 5.34 4.98
CA VAL A 149 3.06 6.40 5.23
C VAL A 149 1.74 6.12 4.51
N ARG A 150 1.79 5.63 3.27
CA ARG A 150 0.58 5.30 2.50
C ARG A 150 -0.20 4.15 3.10
N PHE A 151 0.46 3.07 3.51
CA PHE A 151 -0.21 1.97 4.21
C PHE A 151 -0.78 2.40 5.56
N LEU A 152 -0.13 3.32 6.25
CA LEU A 152 -0.66 3.91 7.48
C LEU A 152 -1.94 4.72 7.23
N LEU A 153 -1.98 5.54 6.17
CA LEU A 153 -3.17 6.32 5.80
C LEU A 153 -4.38 5.45 5.49
N TYR A 154 -4.15 4.24 5.00
CA TYR A 154 -5.20 3.25 4.73
C TYR A 154 -5.82 2.58 5.96
N ARG A 155 -5.29 2.84 7.15
CA ARG A 155 -5.85 2.34 8.41
C ARG A 155 -6.89 3.28 9.03
N ILE A 156 -7.02 4.50 8.49
CA ILE A 156 -7.96 5.54 8.93
C ILE A 156 -9.28 5.35 8.19
#